data_AF-A0A951EJR3-F1
#
_entry.id   AF-A0A951EJR3-F1
#
_cell.length_a   1.000
_cell.length_b   1.000
_cell.length_c   1.000
_cell.angle_alpha   90.00
_cell.angle_beta   90.00
_cell.angle_gamma   90.00
#
_symmetry.space_group_name_H-M   'P 1'
#
loop_
_entity.id
_entity.type
_entity.pdbx_description
1 polymer ?
#
loop_
_entity_poly.entity_id
_entity_poly.type
_entity_poly.pdbx_seq_one_letter_code
_entity_poly.pdbx_strand_id
1 'polypeptide(L)'
;MSGRRPRAYSTELKEGIVLRLEAGERIAAIAAETGIRRKLLYQWRHAYRAMGVAGLNRKRGRQPGSKLAGSSALRAPASPSGSSGARRADELAKAKARIAELERIIGRQQVDLDFFQRALRLWDATSPSGGGPTSTRSSKK
;
A
#
# COMPACT_ATOMS: atom_id res chain seq x y z
N MET A 1 7.36 -4.43 -41.08
CA MET A 1 7.88 -3.79 -39.86
C MET A 1 6.70 -3.51 -38.93
N SER A 2 6.35 -4.46 -38.06
CA SER A 2 5.15 -4.36 -37.22
C SER A 2 5.38 -3.39 -36.07
N GLY A 3 4.78 -2.21 -36.14
CA GLY A 3 4.78 -1.23 -35.06
C GLY A 3 4.19 -1.84 -33.79
N ARG A 4 5.06 -2.22 -32.83
CA ARG A 4 4.61 -2.71 -31.53
C ARG A 4 3.93 -1.55 -30.80
N ARG A 5 2.59 -1.56 -30.82
CA ARG A 5 1.77 -0.77 -29.90
C ARG A 5 2.32 -0.98 -28.48
N PRO A 6 2.60 0.08 -27.70
CA PRO A 6 3.02 -0.10 -26.32
C PRO A 6 1.92 -0.88 -25.60
N ARG A 7 2.27 -2.04 -25.02
CA ARG A 7 1.35 -2.87 -24.25
C ARG A 7 0.89 -2.04 -23.04
N ALA A 8 -0.27 -1.41 -23.16
CA ALA A 8 -0.90 -0.71 -22.05
C ALA A 8 -1.53 -1.77 -21.14
N TYR A 9 -0.94 -1.98 -19.97
CA TYR A 9 -1.55 -2.82 -18.94
C TYR A 9 -2.73 -2.08 -18.31
N SER A 10 -3.85 -2.77 -18.11
CA SER A 10 -5.02 -2.22 -17.43
C SER A 10 -4.66 -1.79 -16.01
N THR A 11 -5.42 -0.84 -15.49
CA THR A 11 -5.21 -0.23 -14.17
C THR A 11 -5.39 -1.27 -13.06
N GLU A 12 -6.47 -2.03 -13.16
CA GLU A 12 -6.86 -3.13 -12.27
C GLU A 12 -5.78 -4.22 -12.19
N LEU A 13 -5.19 -4.59 -13.33
CA LEU A 13 -4.11 -5.59 -13.37
C LEU A 13 -2.87 -5.08 -12.62
N LYS A 14 -2.51 -3.81 -12.80
CA LYS A 14 -1.36 -3.21 -12.07
C LYS A 14 -1.63 -3.17 -10.58
N GLU A 15 -2.84 -2.81 -10.17
CA GLU A 15 -3.23 -2.72 -8.76
C GLU A 15 -3.18 -4.10 -8.10
N GLY A 16 -3.78 -5.12 -8.71
CA GLY A 16 -3.73 -6.49 -8.19
C GLY A 16 -2.29 -7.01 -8.03
N ILE A 17 -1.42 -6.73 -9.02
CA ILE A 17 -0.01 -7.11 -8.95
C ILE A 17 0.72 -6.38 -7.81
N VAL A 18 0.47 -5.08 -7.62
CA VAL A 18 1.13 -4.33 -6.56
C VAL A 18 0.63 -4.73 -5.17
N LEU A 19 -0.65 -5.07 -5.02
CA LEU A 19 -1.17 -5.63 -3.77
C LEU A 19 -0.49 -6.95 -3.42
N ARG A 20 -0.29 -7.86 -4.40
CA ARG A 20 0.49 -9.09 -4.20
C ARG A 20 1.95 -8.81 -3.80
N LEU A 21 2.56 -7.76 -4.37
CA LEU A 21 3.91 -7.34 -4.01
C LEU A 21 4.02 -6.74 -2.59
N GLU A 22 3.00 -6.01 -2.14
CA GLU A 22 2.95 -5.49 -0.77
C GLU A 22 2.60 -6.59 0.25
N ALA A 23 1.87 -7.63 -0.16
CA ALA A 23 1.66 -8.86 0.62
C ALA A 23 2.95 -9.70 0.80
N GLY A 24 4.07 -9.30 0.19
CA GLY A 24 5.38 -9.93 0.39
C GLY A 24 5.71 -11.05 -0.60
N GLU A 25 4.91 -11.25 -1.65
CA GLU A 25 5.23 -12.22 -2.69
C GLU A 25 6.52 -11.85 -3.45
N ARG A 26 7.26 -12.87 -3.88
CA ARG A 26 8.54 -12.69 -4.58
C ARG A 26 8.29 -12.12 -5.98
N ILE A 27 8.91 -10.98 -6.27
CA ILE A 27 8.89 -10.31 -7.60
C ILE A 27 9.25 -11.27 -8.75
N ALA A 28 10.13 -12.25 -8.49
CA ALA A 28 10.51 -13.27 -9.46
C ALA A 28 9.34 -14.19 -9.87
N ALA A 29 8.53 -14.61 -8.90
CA ALA A 29 7.37 -15.47 -9.14
C ALA A 29 6.30 -14.71 -9.95
N ILE A 30 5.98 -13.49 -9.53
CA ILE A 30 5.02 -12.64 -10.24
C ILE A 30 5.46 -12.34 -11.67
N ALA A 31 6.76 -12.12 -11.90
CA ALA A 31 7.28 -11.91 -13.25
C ALA A 31 7.17 -13.16 -14.13
N ALA A 32 7.37 -14.36 -13.57
CA ALA A 32 7.21 -15.62 -14.27
C ALA A 32 5.73 -15.90 -14.61
N GLU A 33 4.82 -15.66 -13.66
CA GLU A 33 3.37 -15.86 -13.84
C GLU A 33 2.75 -14.89 -14.86
N THR A 34 3.07 -13.60 -14.74
CA THR A 34 2.45 -12.55 -15.56
C THR A 34 3.18 -12.30 -16.88
N GLY A 35 4.40 -12.84 -17.03
CA GLY A 35 5.29 -12.52 -18.15
C GLY A 35 5.75 -11.06 -18.19
N ILE A 36 5.57 -10.31 -17.09
CA ILE A 36 5.93 -8.90 -16.97
C ILE A 36 7.37 -8.78 -16.48
N ARG A 37 8.15 -7.93 -17.16
CA ARG A 37 9.55 -7.69 -16.79
C ARG A 37 9.64 -7.14 -15.36
N ARG A 38 10.52 -7.73 -14.54
CA ARG A 38 10.77 -7.35 -13.13
C ARG A 38 10.99 -5.85 -12.93
N LYS A 39 11.71 -5.18 -13.85
CA LYS A 39 11.94 -3.72 -13.80
C LYS A 39 10.64 -2.91 -13.77
N LEU A 40 9.61 -3.34 -14.49
CA LEU A 40 8.33 -2.65 -14.55
C LEU A 40 7.56 -2.84 -13.24
N LEU A 41 7.65 -4.03 -12.64
CA LEU A 41 7.08 -4.35 -11.33
C LEU A 41 7.69 -3.47 -10.22
N TYR A 42 9.01 -3.27 -10.23
CA TYR A 42 9.67 -2.33 -9.30
C TYR A 42 9.17 -0.90 -9.47
N GLN A 43 9.01 -0.43 -10.71
CA GLN A 43 8.51 0.93 -10.99
C GLN A 43 7.06 1.11 -10.52
N TRP A 44 6.21 0.09 -10.71
CA TRP A 44 4.82 0.13 -10.25
C TRP A 44 4.73 0.14 -8.72
N ARG A 45 5.51 -0.72 -8.04
CA ARG A 45 5.57 -0.72 -6.57
C ARG A 45 6.02 0.63 -6.02
N HIS A 46 7.07 1.21 -6.62
CA HIS A 46 7.54 2.54 -6.21
C HIS A 46 6.49 3.63 -6.45
N ALA A 47 5.85 3.63 -7.63
CA ALA A 47 4.80 4.60 -7.96
C ALA A 47 3.58 4.48 -7.04
N TYR A 48 3.22 3.26 -6.66
CA TYR A 48 2.14 2.98 -5.72
C TYR A 48 2.46 3.42 -4.28
N ARG A 49 3.69 3.17 -3.80
CA ARG A 49 4.12 3.67 -2.48
C ARG A 49 4.16 5.20 -2.41
N ALA A 50 4.50 5.86 -3.52
CA ALA A 50 4.59 7.31 -3.57
C ALA A 50 3.22 8.01 -3.71
N MET A 51 2.31 7.45 -4.51
CA MET A 51 1.08 8.15 -4.95
C MET A 51 -0.18 7.27 -4.92
N GLY A 52 -0.11 6.07 -4.35
CA GLY A 52 -1.18 5.08 -4.39
C GLY A 52 -1.56 4.64 -5.80
N VAL A 53 -2.83 4.27 -5.98
CA VAL A 53 -3.39 3.83 -7.28
C VAL A 53 -3.21 4.89 -8.38
N ALA A 54 -3.29 6.17 -8.05
CA ALA A 54 -3.09 7.28 -9.00
C ALA A 54 -1.69 7.27 -9.64
N GLY A 55 -0.68 6.69 -8.97
CA GLY A 55 0.67 6.54 -9.49
C GLY A 55 0.81 5.52 -10.63
N LEU A 56 -0.08 4.52 -10.70
CA LEU A 56 -0.02 3.41 -11.66
C LEU A 56 -0.51 3.78 -13.07
N ASN A 57 -1.33 4.83 -13.17
CA ASN A 57 -2.03 5.24 -14.39
C ASN A 57 -1.50 6.52 -15.01
N ARG A 58 -0.37 7.02 -14.52
CA ARG A 58 0.30 8.17 -15.14
C ARG A 58 0.71 7.77 -16.56
N LYS A 59 0.02 8.34 -17.56
CA LYS A 59 0.49 8.30 -18.95
C LYS A 59 1.95 8.73 -18.95
N ARG A 60 2.81 7.97 -19.63
CA ARG A 60 4.21 8.35 -19.92
C ARG A 60 4.21 9.58 -20.83
N GLY A 61 3.83 10.72 -20.27
CA GLY A 61 4.05 12.04 -20.81
C GLY A 61 5.36 12.58 -20.27
N ARG A 62 5.98 13.48 -21.05
CA ARG A 62 7.18 14.25 -20.71
C ARG A 62 7.18 14.64 -19.23
N GLN A 63 8.17 14.17 -18.48
CA GLN A 63 8.43 14.65 -17.12
C GLN A 63 8.55 16.18 -17.18
N PRO A 64 7.65 16.97 -16.57
CA PRO A 64 7.85 18.39 -16.44
C PRO A 64 8.78 18.59 -15.25
N GLY A 65 10.08 18.70 -15.50
CA GLY A 65 11.03 18.99 -14.41
C GLY A 65 12.48 18.58 -14.60
N SER A 66 12.99 18.42 -15.83
CA SER A 66 14.38 17.97 -16.02
C SER A 66 15.23 18.79 -17.00
N LYS A 67 14.78 19.93 -17.56
CA LYS A 67 15.68 20.84 -18.30
C LYS A 67 15.19 22.30 -18.27
N LEU A 68 16.04 23.17 -17.69
CA LEU A 68 16.31 24.58 -18.06
C LEU A 68 15.22 25.60 -17.64
N ALA A 69 15.39 26.53 -16.70
CA ALA A 69 16.49 27.49 -16.49
C ALA A 69 16.92 28.15 -17.80
N GLY A 70 16.33 29.31 -18.09
CA GLY A 70 16.80 30.25 -19.12
C GLY A 70 16.02 30.21 -20.43
N SER A 71 14.97 31.02 -20.54
CA SER A 71 14.88 32.15 -21.49
C SER A 71 13.44 32.61 -21.67
N SER A 72 13.30 33.93 -21.68
CA SER A 72 12.10 34.74 -21.83
C SER A 72 11.13 34.26 -22.91
N ALA A 73 9.86 34.13 -22.55
CA ALA A 73 8.74 34.17 -23.50
C ALA A 73 7.50 34.75 -22.78
N LEU A 74 7.45 36.07 -22.78
CA LEU A 74 6.27 36.93 -22.97
C LEU A 74 4.88 36.35 -22.61
N ARG A 75 4.23 37.08 -21.69
CA ARG A 75 2.78 37.31 -21.55
C ARG A 75 1.97 36.28 -20.75
N ALA A 76 1.85 36.56 -19.45
CA ALA A 76 0.79 36.03 -18.60
C ALA A 76 -0.38 37.03 -18.52
N PRO A 77 -1.64 36.66 -18.81
CA PRO A 77 -2.76 37.33 -18.20
C PRO A 77 -2.86 36.87 -16.75
N ALA A 78 -2.89 37.83 -15.82
CA ALA A 78 -3.07 37.57 -14.40
C ALA A 78 -4.32 36.72 -14.14
N SER A 79 -4.13 35.58 -13.47
CA SER A 79 -5.19 34.78 -12.85
C SER A 79 -4.76 34.46 -11.42
N PRO A 80 -5.71 34.34 -10.47
CA PRO A 80 -5.47 34.63 -9.06
C PRO A 80 -4.65 33.51 -8.39
N SER A 81 -3.34 33.77 -8.22
CA SER A 81 -2.38 32.86 -7.57
C SER A 81 -2.74 32.51 -6.11
N GLY A 82 -3.65 33.26 -5.48
CA GLY A 82 -4.06 33.03 -4.08
C GLY A 82 -4.87 31.75 -3.84
N SER A 83 -5.56 31.19 -4.84
CA SER A 83 -6.47 30.06 -4.61
C SER A 83 -5.76 28.70 -4.51
N SER A 84 -4.59 28.53 -5.13
CA SER A 84 -3.86 27.25 -5.09
C SER A 84 -3.14 27.00 -3.77
N GLY A 85 -2.70 28.07 -3.08
CA GLY A 85 -2.09 27.98 -1.76
C GLY A 85 -3.12 27.65 -0.68
N ALA A 86 -4.27 28.34 -0.69
CA ALA A 86 -5.37 28.09 0.22
C ALA A 86 -5.90 26.66 0.12
N ARG A 87 -6.18 26.16 -1.11
CA ARG A 87 -6.63 24.78 -1.31
C ARG A 87 -5.66 23.73 -0.79
N ARG A 88 -4.35 23.92 -1.01
CA ARG A 88 -3.32 23.02 -0.47
C ARG A 88 -3.25 23.07 1.05
N ALA A 89 -3.40 24.24 1.66
CA ALA A 89 -3.43 24.38 3.11
C ALA A 89 -4.66 23.67 3.72
N ASP A 90 -5.84 23.80 3.08
CA ASP A 90 -7.06 23.12 3.51
C ASP A 90 -6.93 21.58 3.40
N GLU A 91 -6.34 21.09 2.31
CA GLU A 91 -6.05 19.67 2.11
C GLU A 91 -5.09 19.14 3.18
N LEU A 92 -4.02 19.90 3.49
CA LEU A 92 -3.07 19.54 4.54
C LEU A 92 -3.73 19.52 5.92
N ALA A 93 -4.62 20.48 6.21
CA ALA A 93 -5.37 20.50 7.46
C ALA A 93 -6.30 19.28 7.60
N LYS A 94 -7.02 18.94 6.54
CA LYS A 94 -7.88 17.74 6.49
C LYS A 94 -7.07 16.44 6.67
N ALA A 95 -5.91 16.34 6.02
CA ALA A 95 -5.03 15.19 6.15
C ALA A 95 -4.54 15.04 7.60
N LYS A 96 -4.10 16.13 8.24
CA LYS A 96 -3.69 16.11 9.66
C LYS A 96 -4.82 15.72 10.60
N ALA A 97 -6.04 16.24 10.37
CA ALA A 97 -7.20 15.88 11.17
C ALA A 97 -7.51 14.38 11.05
N ARG A 98 -7.43 13.82 9.84
CA ARG A 98 -7.63 12.39 9.61
C ARG A 98 -6.55 11.54 10.27
N ILE A 99 -5.29 11.97 10.21
CA ILE A 99 -4.18 11.28 10.90
C ILE A 99 -4.44 11.22 12.41
N ALA A 100 -4.77 12.36 13.03
CA ALA A 100 -5.05 12.41 14.47
C ALA A 100 -6.26 11.54 14.87
N GLU A 101 -7.29 11.46 14.02
CA GLU A 101 -8.42 10.56 14.24
C GLU A 101 -8.01 9.08 14.20
N LEU A 102 -7.21 8.70 13.19
CA LEU A 102 -6.71 7.34 13.04
C LEU A 102 -5.80 6.96 14.20
N GLU A 103 -4.91 7.83 14.63
CA GLU A 103 -4.04 7.61 15.80
C GLU A 103 -4.87 7.36 17.07
N ARG A 104 -5.98 8.09 17.27
CA ARG A 104 -6.90 7.84 18.39
C ARG A 104 -7.61 6.48 18.29
N ILE A 105 -8.02 6.08 17.08
CA ILE A 105 -8.66 4.77 16.86
C ILE A 105 -7.67 3.64 17.14
N ILE A 106 -6.44 3.76 16.63
CA ILE A 106 -5.37 2.79 16.85
C ILE A 106 -5.07 2.66 18.35
N GLY A 107 -4.94 3.79 19.06
CA GLY A 107 -4.72 3.78 20.50
C GLY A 107 -5.82 3.03 21.27
N ARG A 108 -7.10 3.23 20.91
CA ARG A 108 -8.21 2.48 21.50
C ARG A 108 -8.12 0.98 21.21
N GLN A 109 -7.87 0.62 19.95
CA GLN A 109 -7.74 -0.78 19.55
C GLN A 109 -6.57 -1.48 20.24
N GLN A 110 -5.45 -0.79 20.48
CA GLN A 110 -4.32 -1.35 21.22
C GLN A 110 -4.69 -1.69 22.66
N VAL A 111 -5.44 -0.82 23.34
CA VAL A 111 -5.94 -1.09 24.71
C VAL A 111 -6.85 -2.31 24.72
N ASP A 112 -7.77 -2.42 23.76
CA ASP A 112 -8.67 -3.57 23.63
C ASP A 112 -7.88 -4.87 23.40
N LEU A 113 -6.89 -4.84 22.50
CA LEU A 113 -6.03 -5.99 22.23
C LEU A 113 -5.22 -6.40 23.47
N ASP A 114 -4.65 -5.45 24.20
CA ASP A 114 -3.92 -5.73 25.44
C ASP A 114 -4.83 -6.37 26.50
N PHE A 115 -6.07 -5.89 26.61
CA PHE A 115 -7.08 -6.48 27.48
C PHE A 115 -7.39 -7.93 27.09
N PHE A 116 -7.68 -8.19 25.80
CA PHE A 116 -7.97 -9.55 25.33
C PHE A 116 -6.78 -10.50 25.49
N GLN A 117 -5.56 -10.03 25.23
CA GLN A 117 -4.36 -10.83 25.44
C GLN A 117 -4.17 -11.22 26.91
N ARG A 118 -4.42 -10.30 27.85
CA ARG A 118 -4.36 -10.61 29.29
C ARG A 118 -5.45 -11.60 29.70
N ALA A 119 -6.68 -11.40 29.21
CA ALA A 119 -7.81 -12.30 29.50
C ALA A 119 -7.55 -13.73 28.99
N LEU A 120 -7.03 -13.88 27.77
CA LEU A 120 -6.67 -15.18 27.19
C LEU A 120 -5.56 -15.87 27.99
N ARG A 121 -4.50 -15.14 28.39
CA ARG A 121 -3.43 -15.71 29.25
C ARG A 121 -3.96 -16.19 30.59
N LEU A 122 -4.89 -15.45 31.20
CA LEU A 122 -5.52 -15.87 32.45
C LEU A 122 -6.38 -17.11 32.26
N TRP A 123 -7.11 -17.19 31.14
CA TRP A 123 -7.89 -18.37 30.77
C TRP A 123 -7.00 -19.60 30.55
N ASP A 124 -5.87 -19.45 29.86
CA ASP A 124 -4.90 -20.53 29.67
C ASP A 124 -4.29 -21.00 30.98
N ALA A 125 -4.01 -20.08 31.92
CA ALA A 125 -3.48 -20.42 33.25
C ALA A 125 -4.51 -21.07 34.18
N THR A 126 -5.80 -20.74 33.99
CA THR A 126 -6.90 -21.29 34.78
C THR A 126 -7.45 -22.58 34.19
N SER A 127 -7.26 -22.80 32.88
CA SER A 127 -7.58 -24.07 32.24
C SER A 127 -6.61 -25.12 32.76
N PRO A 128 -7.09 -26.18 33.43
CA PRO A 128 -6.21 -27.29 33.78
C PRO A 128 -5.66 -27.82 32.46
N SER A 129 -4.33 -27.78 32.32
CA SER A 129 -3.65 -28.43 31.21
C SER A 129 -4.26 -29.81 31.05
N GLY A 130 -4.74 -30.14 29.85
CA GLY A 130 -5.33 -31.43 29.53
C GLY A 130 -4.31 -32.56 29.70
N GLY A 131 -4.02 -32.93 30.95
CA GLY A 131 -3.64 -34.27 31.33
C GLY A 131 -4.91 -35.10 31.31
N GLY A 132 -5.32 -35.54 30.13
CA GLY A 132 -6.32 -36.60 30.01
C GLY A 132 -5.63 -37.94 30.24
N PRO A 133 -6.00 -38.74 31.26
CA PRO A 133 -5.57 -40.13 31.34
C PRO A 133 -6.40 -40.95 30.35
N THR A 134 -5.79 -41.41 29.24
CA THR A 134 -6.44 -42.42 28.38
C THR A 134 -5.54 -43.62 28.16
N SER A 135 -5.64 -44.53 29.12
CA SER A 135 -5.78 -45.99 28.94
C SER A 135 -4.66 -46.74 28.23
N THR A 136 -3.83 -47.41 29.04
CA THR A 136 -3.18 -48.67 28.69
C THR A 136 -4.22 -49.71 28.27
N ARG A 137 -4.52 -49.83 26.97
CA ARG A 137 -5.25 -51.00 26.47
C ARG A 137 -4.26 -52.14 26.24
N SER A 138 -4.25 -53.02 27.25
CA SER A 138 -3.51 -54.26 27.36
C SER A 138 -3.58 -55.15 26.11
N SER A 139 -2.41 -55.71 25.78
CA SER A 139 -2.22 -56.91 24.96
C SER A 139 -3.10 -58.07 25.43
N LYS A 140 -3.69 -58.82 24.49
CA LYS A 140 -3.95 -60.26 24.66
C LYS A 140 -4.10 -60.96 23.30
N LYS A 141 -3.23 -61.96 23.14
CA LYS A 141 -3.27 -63.22 22.36
C LYS A 141 -4.28 -63.36 21.22
#